data_AF-A0A494VW52-F1
#
_entry.id   AF-A0A494VW52-F1
#
_cell.length_a   1.000
_cell.length_b   1.000
_cell.length_c   1.000
_cell.angle_alpha   90.00
_cell.angle_beta   90.00
_cell.angle_gamma   90.00
#
_symmetry.space_group_name_H-M   'P 1'
#
loop_
_entity.id
_entity.type
_entity.pdbx_description
1 polymer ?
#
loop_
_entity_poly.entity_id
_entity_poly.type
_entity_poly.pdbx_seq_one_letter_code
_entity_poly.pdbx_strand_id
1 'polypeptide(L)'
;MAKLILDIEPDVLKQAELYADETHTNLSKLIERYLKKVTTSTAVVEEPKANTKTIEIADWVKKLTLSKTPTPDFDCKAEYHKHLDEKYGL
;
A
#
# COMPACT_ATOMS: atom_id res chain seq x y z
N MET A 1 8.46 -24.87 10.10
CA MET A 1 8.61 -24.45 8.68
C MET A 1 7.84 -25.43 7.83
N ALA A 2 6.92 -24.96 6.98
CA ALA A 2 6.20 -25.80 6.02
C ALA A 2 6.83 -25.60 4.64
N LYS A 3 6.99 -26.66 3.85
CA LYS A 3 7.54 -26.63 2.49
C LYS A 3 6.45 -27.03 1.51
N LEU A 4 6.19 -26.17 0.53
CA LEU A 4 5.29 -26.44 -0.58
C LEU A 4 6.13 -26.63 -1.85
N ILE A 5 5.82 -27.66 -2.63
CA ILE A 5 6.41 -27.90 -3.95
C ILE A 5 5.25 -27.83 -4.94
N LEU A 6 5.37 -26.94 -5.92
CA LEU A 6 4.39 -26.75 -6.98
C LEU A 6 5.01 -27.19 -8.30
N ASP A 7 4.24 -27.93 -9.10
CA ASP A 7 4.59 -28.19 -10.49
C ASP A 7 4.00 -27.06 -11.34
N ILE A 8 4.86 -26.32 -12.04
CA ILE A 8 4.52 -25.12 -12.79
C ILE A 8 5.23 -25.22 -14.13
N GLU A 9 4.51 -24.91 -15.21
CA GLU A 9 5.09 -24.89 -16.55
C GLU A 9 6.30 -23.92 -16.61
N PRO A 10 7.41 -24.32 -17.26
CA PRO A 10 8.65 -23.53 -17.23
C PRO A 10 8.49 -22.08 -17.75
N ASP A 11 7.62 -21.87 -18.73
CA ASP A 11 7.39 -20.54 -19.31
C ASP A 11 6.60 -19.65 -18.36
N VAL A 12 5.63 -20.22 -17.64
CA VAL A 12 4.87 -19.52 -16.59
C VAL A 12 5.77 -19.15 -15.42
N LEU A 13 6.68 -20.04 -15.03
CA LEU A 13 7.65 -19.77 -13.97
C LEU A 13 8.53 -18.56 -14.30
N LYS A 14 9.07 -18.49 -15.51
CA LYS A 14 9.88 -17.35 -15.97
C LYS A 14 9.10 -16.03 -15.94
N GLN A 15 7.87 -16.04 -16.43
CA GLN A 15 7.03 -14.83 -16.41
C GLN A 15 6.72 -14.38 -14.98
N ALA A 16 6.46 -15.33 -14.08
CA ALA A 16 6.21 -15.03 -12.68
C ALA A 16 7.45 -14.48 -11.95
N GLU A 17 8.65 -14.98 -12.28
CA GLU A 17 9.92 -14.44 -11.78
C GLU A 17 10.16 -13.01 -12.28
N LEU A 18 9.98 -12.74 -13.58
CA LEU A 18 10.08 -11.39 -14.14
C LEU A 18 9.13 -10.41 -13.44
N TYR A 19 7.87 -10.82 -13.25
CA TYR A 19 6.89 -10.00 -12.54
C TYR A 19 7.29 -9.74 -11.07
N ALA A 20 7.91 -10.72 -10.41
CA ALA A 20 8.41 -10.55 -9.05
C ALA A 20 9.56 -9.52 -9.00
N ASP A 21 10.48 -9.57 -9.96
CA ASP A 21 11.60 -8.63 -10.09
C ASP A 21 11.11 -7.20 -10.36
N GLU A 22 10.16 -7.03 -11.29
CA GLU A 22 9.52 -5.74 -11.60
C GLU A 22 8.83 -5.13 -10.36
N THR A 23 8.30 -5.98 -9.47
CA THR A 23 7.63 -5.55 -8.23
C THR A 23 8.58 -5.54 -7.02
N HIS A 24 9.89 -5.66 -7.25
CA HIS A 24 10.94 -5.68 -6.22
C HIS A 24 10.67 -6.70 -5.09
N THR A 25 10.17 -7.87 -5.44
CA THR A 25 9.89 -8.98 -4.53
C THR A 25 10.44 -10.29 -5.10
N ASN A 26 10.42 -11.37 -4.32
CA ASN A 26 10.68 -12.71 -4.84
C ASN A 26 9.37 -13.50 -5.00
N LEU A 27 9.42 -14.55 -5.83
CA LEU A 27 8.27 -15.38 -6.16
C LEU A 27 7.66 -16.05 -4.92
N SER A 28 8.51 -16.57 -4.01
CA SER A 28 8.04 -17.21 -2.77
C SER A 28 7.22 -16.26 -1.90
N LYS A 29 7.67 -15.01 -1.74
CA LYS A 29 6.98 -13.96 -0.97
C LYS A 29 5.70 -13.50 -1.65
N LEU A 30 5.69 -13.46 -2.98
CA LEU A 30 4.50 -13.15 -3.77
C LEU A 30 3.41 -14.22 -3.55
N ILE A 31 3.77 -15.50 -3.66
CA ILE A 31 2.87 -16.62 -3.44
C ILE A 31 2.41 -16.66 -1.98
N GLU A 32 3.30 -16.46 -1.02
CA GLU A 32 2.95 -16.41 0.41
C GLU A 32 1.92 -15.31 0.69
N ARG A 33 2.10 -14.11 0.12
CA ARG A 33 1.15 -13.00 0.24
C ARG A 33 -0.20 -13.34 -0.38
N TYR A 34 -0.20 -13.97 -1.55
CA TYR A 34 -1.43 -14.42 -2.20
C TYR A 34 -2.17 -15.44 -1.34
N LEU A 35 -1.49 -16.49 -0.88
CA LEU A 35 -2.07 -17.52 -0.02
C LEU A 35 -2.62 -16.92 1.28
N LYS A 36 -1.87 -16.02 1.95
CA LYS A 36 -2.36 -15.29 3.12
C LYS A 36 -3.62 -14.50 2.81
N LYS A 37 -3.68 -13.79 1.68
CA LYS A 37 -4.86 -13.02 1.29
C LYS A 37 -6.07 -13.93 1.05
N VAL A 38 -5.86 -15.07 0.40
CA VAL A 38 -6.93 -16.03 0.12
C VAL A 38 -7.43 -16.65 1.42
N THR A 39 -6.55 -17.16 2.28
CA THR A 39 -6.93 -17.84 3.52
C THR A 39 -7.54 -16.90 4.56
N THR A 40 -7.05 -15.65 4.65
CA THR A 40 -7.69 -14.62 5.49
C THR A 40 -9.07 -14.20 4.97
N SER A 41 -9.34 -14.38 3.66
CA SER A 41 -10.64 -14.03 3.06
C SER A 41 -11.67 -15.17 3.11
N THR A 42 -11.25 -16.45 3.12
CA THR A 42 -12.17 -17.59 2.93
C THR A 42 -12.46 -18.47 4.13
N ALA A 43 -11.65 -18.51 5.20
CA ALA A 43 -12.01 -19.37 6.34
C ALA A 43 -11.29 -19.02 7.64
N VAL A 44 -12.07 -18.96 8.72
CA VAL A 44 -11.91 -19.87 9.88
C VAL A 44 -10.45 -20.19 10.22
N VAL A 45 -9.71 -19.19 10.70
CA VAL A 45 -8.54 -19.43 11.54
C VAL A 45 -8.68 -18.51 12.73
N GLU A 46 -9.05 -19.10 13.86
CA GLU A 46 -8.90 -18.48 15.16
C GLU A 46 -7.41 -18.21 15.38
N GLU A 47 -6.97 -16.98 15.13
CA GLU A 47 -5.76 -16.46 15.76
C GLU A 47 -6.11 -15.25 16.62
N PRO A 48 -5.45 -15.10 17.79
CA PRO A 48 -5.77 -14.08 18.76
C PRO A 48 -5.57 -12.73 18.08
N LYS A 49 -6.61 -11.89 18.15
CA LYS A 49 -6.64 -10.51 17.67
C LYS A 49 -5.33 -9.79 18.01
N ALA A 50 -4.36 -9.82 17.11
CA ALA A 50 -3.37 -8.77 17.02
C ALA A 50 -4.20 -7.52 16.71
N ASN A 51 -4.19 -6.57 17.64
CA ASN A 51 -4.90 -5.29 17.64
C ASN A 51 -4.63 -4.47 16.36
N THR A 52 -5.11 -4.94 15.21
CA THR A 52 -5.49 -4.06 14.11
C THR A 52 -6.88 -3.58 14.48
N LYS A 53 -6.93 -2.60 15.39
CA LYS A 53 -8.07 -1.69 15.38
C LYS A 53 -8.15 -1.21 13.93
N THR A 54 -9.13 -1.70 13.19
CA THR A 54 -9.63 -1.00 12.02
C THR A 54 -9.91 0.41 12.51
N ILE A 55 -9.00 1.34 12.19
CA ILE A 55 -9.24 2.74 12.47
C ILE A 55 -10.46 3.04 11.60
N GLU A 56 -11.61 3.23 12.24
CA GLU A 56 -12.80 3.73 11.59
C GLU A 56 -12.49 5.18 11.20
N ILE A 57 -11.85 5.32 10.05
CA ILE A 57 -11.55 6.60 9.46
C ILE A 57 -12.90 7.17 9.03
N ALA A 58 -13.30 8.29 9.65
CA ALA A 58 -14.51 9.00 9.31
C ALA A 58 -14.53 9.34 7.81
N ASP A 59 -15.70 9.29 7.18
CA ASP A 59 -15.81 9.37 5.72
C ASP A 59 -15.26 10.69 5.13
N TRP A 60 -15.18 11.76 5.93
CA TRP A 60 -14.55 13.01 5.53
C TRP A 60 -13.03 12.90 5.37
N VAL A 61 -12.37 12.05 6.16
CA VAL A 61 -10.92 11.80 6.06
C VAL A 61 -10.60 10.92 4.85
N LYS A 62 -11.49 9.99 4.48
CA LYS A 62 -11.35 9.21 3.22
C LYS A 62 -11.47 10.09 1.98
N LYS A 63 -12.23 11.19 2.08
CA LYS A 63 -12.37 12.21 1.02
C LYS A 63 -11.20 13.18 0.96
N LEU A 64 -10.29 13.14 1.93
CA LEU A 64 -9.00 13.85 1.93
C LEU A 64 -7.98 13.12 1.04
N THR A 65 -8.41 12.74 -0.17
CA THR A 65 -7.46 12.37 -1.22
C THR A 65 -6.67 13.61 -1.60
N LEU A 66 -5.34 13.47 -1.70
CA LEU A 66 -4.41 14.51 -2.11
C LEU A 66 -4.74 14.92 -3.55
N SER A 67 -5.72 15.82 -3.69
CA SER A 67 -6.27 16.25 -4.97
C SER A 67 -5.40 17.37 -5.54
N LYS A 68 -4.17 17.00 -5.91
CA LYS A 68 -3.36 17.69 -6.93
C LYS A 68 -2.00 17.01 -7.03
N THR A 69 -1.54 16.83 -8.26
CA THR A 69 -0.11 16.69 -8.52
C THR A 69 0.59 17.89 -7.85
N PRO A 70 1.67 17.68 -7.08
CA PRO A 70 2.39 18.80 -6.49
C PRO A 70 2.79 19.75 -7.62
N THR A 71 2.47 21.04 -7.47
CA THR A 71 2.87 22.04 -8.46
C THR A 71 4.40 22.09 -8.41
N PRO A 72 5.12 21.80 -9.50
CA PRO A 72 6.58 21.61 -9.46
C PRO A 72 7.33 22.82 -8.89
N ASP A 73 6.78 24.02 -9.08
CA ASP A 73 7.35 25.30 -8.64
C ASP A 73 6.58 25.94 -7.47
N PHE A 74 5.91 25.15 -6.62
CA PHE A 74 5.23 25.71 -5.46
C PHE A 74 6.25 26.23 -4.43
N ASP A 75 6.45 27.56 -4.37
CA ASP A 75 7.24 28.19 -3.33
C ASP A 75 6.41 28.31 -2.04
N CYS A 76 6.56 27.29 -1.19
CA CYS A 76 5.94 27.23 0.14
C CYS A 76 6.19 28.48 0.98
N LYS A 77 7.35 29.14 0.81
CA LYS A 77 7.76 30.28 1.63
C LYS A 77 7.02 31.55 1.22
N ALA A 78 6.87 31.78 -0.09
CA ALA A 78 6.14 32.93 -0.62
C ALA A 78 4.65 32.88 -0.25
N GLU A 79 4.02 31.72 -0.41
CA GLU A 79 2.60 31.52 -0.04
C GLU A 79 2.36 31.65 1.47
N TYR A 80 3.30 31.16 2.30
CA TYR A 80 3.21 31.33 3.74
C TYR A 80 3.31 32.80 4.17
N HIS A 81 4.22 33.56 3.56
CA HIS A 81 4.36 34.99 3.82
C HIS A 81 3.09 35.75 3.42
N LYS A 82 2.57 35.49 2.23
CA LYS A 82 1.30 36.08 1.76
C LYS A 82 0.13 35.78 2.70
N HIS A 83 0.02 34.55 3.20
CA HIS A 83 -1.01 34.20 4.18
C HIS A 83 -0.81 34.94 5.52
N LEU A 84 0.45 35.16 5.95
CA LEU A 84 0.73 35.95 7.14
C LEU A 84 0.38 37.43 6.94
N ASP A 85 0.66 38.01 5.78
CA ASP A 85 0.27 39.39 5.45
C ASP A 85 -1.25 39.52 5.39
N GLU A 86 -1.96 38.58 4.77
CA GLU A 86 -3.42 38.58 4.71
C GLU A 86 -4.07 38.43 6.10
N LYS A 87 -3.47 37.64 6.99
CA LYS A 87 -4.04 37.34 8.32
C LYS A 87 -3.63 38.35 9.39
N TYR A 88 -2.42 38.89 9.30
CA TYR A 88 -1.82 39.72 10.34
C TYR A 88 -1.39 41.12 9.85
N GLY A 89 -1.46 41.41 8.55
CA GLY A 89 -1.18 42.73 7.98
C GLY A 89 0.28 43.16 8.10
N LEU A 90 1.22 42.23 7.95
CA LEU A 90 2.66 42.52 7.90
C LEU A 90 3.09 43.07 6.53
#